data_AF-A0A068V054-F1
#
_entry.id   AF-A0A068V054-F1
#
_cell.length_a   1.000
_cell.length_b   1.000
_cell.length_c   1.000
_cell.angle_alpha   90.00
_cell.angle_beta   90.00
_cell.angle_gamma   90.00
#
_symmetry.space_group_name_H-M   'P 1'
#
loop_
_entity.id
_entity.type
_entity.pdbx_description
1 polymer ?
#
loop_
_entity_poly.entity_id
_entity_poly.type
_entity_poly.pdbx_seq_one_letter_code
_entity_poly.pdbx_strand_id
1 'polypeptide(L)'
;MNTLHPILTECCVLKSDLELALIQFANDISSEAHVEVMRNAKVGMKEYRLESMFLHHTYMFGGCRQCSYTCICATGDSSAVLHYGHAAAPNDRQQQEISCTCNSLSKLSGARIVPCQQYSLNVQKEIDRRLSTK
;
A
#
# COMPACT_ATOMS: atom_id res chain seq x y z
N MET A 1 21.29 22.90 -18.90
CA MET A 1 21.30 21.56 -18.26
C MET A 1 19.98 20.80 -18.53
N ASN A 2 19.44 20.79 -19.76
CA ASN A 2 18.10 20.21 -20.02
C ASN A 2 18.09 19.03 -21.00
N THR A 3 19.25 18.57 -21.49
CA THR A 3 19.31 17.51 -22.52
C THR A 3 19.36 16.10 -21.94
N LEU A 4 20.00 15.93 -20.76
CA LEU A 4 20.18 14.60 -20.14
C LEU A 4 18.90 14.10 -19.45
N HIS A 5 18.19 15.00 -18.75
CA HIS A 5 16.98 14.67 -18.00
C HIS A 5 15.89 13.97 -18.83
N PRO A 6 15.50 14.46 -20.02
CA PRO A 6 14.49 13.77 -20.84
C PRO A 6 14.97 12.38 -21.29
N ILE A 7 16.24 12.24 -21.68
CA ILE A 7 16.80 10.94 -22.12
C ILE A 7 16.75 9.91 -20.98
N LEU A 8 17.19 10.29 -19.78
CA LEU A 8 17.12 9.41 -18.61
C LEU A 8 15.67 9.10 -18.19
N THR A 9 14.76 10.03 -18.40
CA THR A 9 13.34 9.85 -18.08
C THR A 9 12.73 8.80 -19.01
N GLU A 10 13.03 8.84 -20.32
CA GLU A 10 12.60 7.81 -21.29
C GLU A 10 13.14 6.43 -20.94
N CYS A 11 14.42 6.33 -20.56
CA CYS A 11 14.99 5.05 -20.10
C CYS A 11 14.26 4.46 -18.88
N CYS A 12 13.67 5.30 -18.02
CA CYS A 12 12.94 4.84 -16.84
C CYS A 12 11.49 4.39 -17.14
N VAL A 13 10.98 4.65 -18.35
CA VAL A 13 9.66 4.21 -18.80
C VAL A 13 9.69 2.72 -19.14
N LEU A 14 10.72 2.27 -19.85
CA LEU A 14 10.91 0.88 -20.24
C LEU A 14 11.71 0.14 -19.18
N LYS A 15 11.09 -0.83 -18.51
CA LYS A 15 11.71 -1.61 -17.45
C LYS A 15 12.50 -2.79 -18.01
N SER A 16 13.71 -2.97 -17.51
CA SER A 16 14.47 -4.20 -17.72
C SER A 16 13.84 -5.39 -16.97
N ASP A 17 14.18 -6.62 -17.37
CA ASP A 17 13.67 -7.83 -16.71
C ASP A 17 13.99 -7.87 -15.21
N LEU A 18 15.17 -7.36 -14.81
CA LEU A 18 15.56 -7.27 -13.41
C LEU A 18 14.71 -6.26 -12.63
N GLU A 19 14.40 -5.11 -13.24
CA GLU A 19 13.49 -4.14 -12.62
C GLU A 19 12.07 -4.67 -12.51
N LEU A 20 11.58 -5.38 -13.53
CA LEU A 20 10.27 -6.03 -13.51
C LEU A 20 10.20 -7.08 -12.39
N ALA A 21 11.22 -7.92 -12.24
CA ALA A 21 11.30 -8.90 -11.16
C ALA A 21 11.25 -8.23 -9.77
N LEU A 22 11.92 -7.09 -9.61
CA LEU A 22 11.93 -6.34 -8.36
C LEU A 22 10.57 -5.67 -8.06
N ILE A 23 9.92 -5.12 -9.09
CA ILE A 23 8.57 -4.55 -8.99
C ILE A 23 7.57 -5.66 -8.62
N GLN A 24 7.68 -6.84 -9.24
CA GLN A 24 6.81 -7.97 -8.93
C GLN A 24 6.94 -8.38 -7.46
N PHE A 25 8.18 -8.56 -6.97
CA PHE A 25 8.41 -8.88 -5.57
C PHE A 25 7.83 -7.82 -4.61
N ALA A 26 8.00 -6.53 -4.91
CA ALA A 26 7.42 -5.46 -4.09
C ALA A 26 5.88 -5.52 -4.07
N ASN A 27 5.26 -5.83 -5.20
CA ASN A 27 3.81 -5.99 -5.32
C ASN A 27 3.31 -7.22 -4.56
N ASP A 28 4.03 -8.35 -4.62
CA ASP A 28 3.66 -9.59 -3.93
C ASP A 28 3.64 -9.39 -2.42
N ILE A 29 4.72 -8.85 -1.85
CA ILE A 29 4.83 -8.55 -0.42
C ILE A 29 3.81 -7.50 0.02
N SER A 30 3.60 -6.43 -0.76
CA SER A 30 2.60 -5.41 -0.42
C SER A 30 1.18 -5.99 -0.46
N SER A 31 0.90 -6.89 -1.41
CA SER A 31 -0.40 -7.56 -1.51
C SER A 31 -0.65 -8.50 -0.34
N GLU A 32 0.37 -9.28 0.07
CA GLU A 32 0.28 -10.14 1.26
C GLU A 32 0.05 -9.31 2.53
N ALA A 33 0.77 -8.19 2.68
CA ALA A 33 0.57 -7.26 3.79
C ALA A 33 -0.86 -6.68 3.82
N HIS A 34 -1.44 -6.31 2.68
CA HIS A 34 -2.83 -5.88 2.60
C HIS A 34 -3.81 -6.98 3.01
N VAL A 35 -3.59 -8.22 2.58
CA VAL A 35 -4.39 -9.38 3.00
C VAL A 35 -4.31 -9.58 4.52
N GLU A 36 -3.12 -9.46 5.10
CA GLU A 36 -2.91 -9.58 6.55
C GLU A 36 -3.63 -8.48 7.33
N VAL A 37 -3.56 -7.23 6.86
CA VAL A 37 -4.33 -6.11 7.45
C VAL A 37 -5.82 -6.39 7.39
N MET A 38 -6.35 -6.80 6.24
CA MET A 38 -7.78 -7.08 6.07
C MET A 38 -8.28 -8.23 6.94
N ARG A 39 -7.47 -9.29 7.13
CA ARG A 39 -7.81 -10.41 8.01
C ARG A 39 -7.87 -10.03 9.48
N ASN A 40 -7.06 -9.07 9.90
CA ASN A 40 -6.95 -8.63 11.29
C ASN A 40 -7.77 -7.37 11.60
N ALA A 41 -8.28 -6.67 10.58
CA ALA A 41 -9.10 -5.48 10.74
C ALA A 41 -10.40 -5.82 11.48
N LYS A 42 -10.65 -5.10 12.58
CA LYS A 42 -11.83 -5.28 13.43
C LYS A 42 -12.40 -3.93 13.81
N VAL A 43 -13.71 -3.89 13.98
CA VAL A 43 -14.41 -2.72 14.52
C VAL A 43 -13.81 -2.34 15.87
N GLY A 44 -13.61 -1.05 16.08
CA GLY A 44 -12.99 -0.50 17.29
C GLY A 44 -11.46 -0.39 17.25
N MET A 45 -10.80 -0.90 16.21
CA MET A 45 -9.38 -0.64 15.99
C MET A 45 -9.14 0.78 15.52
N LYS A 46 -7.96 1.31 15.86
CA LYS A 46 -7.47 2.59 15.31
C LYS A 46 -6.75 2.35 14.00
N GLU A 47 -6.90 3.26 13.05
CA GLU A 47 -6.31 3.16 11.71
C GLU A 47 -4.78 2.99 11.74
N TYR A 48 -4.07 3.69 12.63
CA TYR A 48 -2.61 3.54 12.79
C TYR A 48 -2.19 2.12 13.20
N ARG A 49 -3.09 1.32 13.80
CA ARG A 49 -2.79 -0.10 14.10
C ARG A 49 -2.76 -0.92 12.82
N LEU A 50 -3.63 -0.60 11.86
CA LEU A 50 -3.62 -1.21 10.52
C LEU A 50 -2.35 -0.84 9.77
N GLU A 51 -1.95 0.43 9.82
CA GLU A 51 -0.68 0.91 9.28
C GLU A 51 0.51 0.14 9.89
N SER A 52 0.53 -0.01 11.22
CA SER A 52 1.60 -0.77 11.89
C SER A 52 1.64 -2.24 11.44
N MET A 53 0.50 -2.88 11.19
CA MET A 53 0.46 -4.26 10.69
C MET A 53 1.01 -4.36 9.28
N PHE A 54 0.65 -3.42 8.40
CA PHE A 54 1.19 -3.35 7.04
C PHE A 54 2.72 -3.19 7.05
N LEU A 55 3.23 -2.23 7.82
CA LEU A 55 4.66 -1.95 7.92
C LEU A 55 5.42 -3.12 8.55
N HIS A 56 4.83 -3.78 9.54
CA HIS A 56 5.41 -4.96 10.15
C HIS A 56 5.55 -6.10 9.14
N HIS A 57 4.48 -6.43 8.40
CA HIS A 57 4.49 -7.52 7.44
C HIS A 57 5.51 -7.28 6.32
N THR A 58 5.48 -6.09 5.72
CA THR A 58 6.40 -5.72 4.63
C THR A 58 7.87 -5.72 5.08
N TYR A 59 8.15 -5.32 6.31
CA TYR A 59 9.51 -5.33 6.83
C TYR A 59 9.98 -6.74 7.23
N MET A 60 9.14 -7.51 7.92
CA MET A 60 9.49 -8.85 8.42
C MET A 60 9.68 -9.86 7.29
N PHE A 61 8.79 -9.88 6.30
CA PHE A 61 8.80 -10.89 5.24
C PHE A 61 9.49 -10.39 3.95
N GLY A 62 9.38 -9.09 3.65
CA GLY A 62 9.98 -8.51 2.44
C GLY A 62 11.29 -7.77 2.66
N GLY A 63 11.78 -7.64 3.90
CA GLY A 63 12.97 -6.82 4.21
C GLY A 63 12.81 -5.33 3.89
N CYS A 64 11.58 -4.88 3.62
CA CYS A 64 11.31 -3.53 3.14
C CYS A 64 11.22 -2.55 4.31
N ARG A 65 12.35 -1.97 4.69
CA ARG A 65 12.45 -1.03 5.83
C ARG A 65 11.65 0.26 5.63
N GLN A 66 11.47 0.69 4.38
CA GLN A 66 10.81 1.96 4.05
C GLN A 66 9.58 1.70 3.19
N CYS A 67 8.51 2.44 3.47
CA CYS A 67 7.39 2.57 2.56
C CYS A 67 7.73 3.60 1.46
N SER A 68 7.18 3.43 0.27
CA SER A 68 7.34 4.34 -0.85
C SER A 68 6.70 5.71 -0.62
N TYR A 69 5.59 5.72 0.11
CA TYR A 69 4.80 6.88 0.52
C TYR A 69 4.15 6.57 1.86
N THR A 70 3.62 7.59 2.53
CA THR A 70 2.93 7.42 3.82
C THR A 70 1.71 6.53 3.66
N CYS A 71 1.51 5.58 4.57
CA CYS A 71 0.38 4.65 4.48
C CYS A 71 -0.93 5.41 4.67
N ILE A 72 -1.85 5.18 3.74
CA ILE A 72 -3.20 5.73 3.82
C ILE A 72 -4.07 4.63 4.39
N CYS A 73 -4.42 4.70 5.68
CA CYS A 73 -5.33 3.75 6.31
C CYS A 73 -6.61 4.50 6.67
N ALA A 74 -7.53 4.59 5.73
CA ALA A 74 -8.74 5.38 5.89
C ALA A 74 -9.98 4.51 6.11
N THR A 75 -10.84 4.94 7.02
CA THR A 75 -12.13 4.31 7.35
C THR A 75 -13.27 5.32 7.31
N GLY A 76 -14.46 4.87 6.89
CA GLY A 76 -15.65 5.71 6.77
C GLY A 76 -15.42 6.94 5.88
N ASP A 77 -15.81 8.13 6.35
CA ASP A 77 -15.69 9.36 5.57
C ASP A 77 -14.24 9.75 5.23
N SER A 78 -13.25 9.27 6.01
CA SER A 78 -11.83 9.51 5.70
C SER A 78 -11.44 8.88 4.36
N SER A 79 -12.14 7.83 3.91
CA SER A 79 -11.86 7.17 2.63
C SER A 79 -12.11 8.07 1.41
N ALA A 80 -12.87 9.17 1.56
CA ALA A 80 -13.02 10.18 0.53
C ALA A 80 -11.80 11.13 0.42
N VAL A 81 -10.87 11.09 1.38
CA VAL A 81 -9.67 11.95 1.41
C VAL A 81 -8.49 11.24 0.75
N LEU A 82 -8.13 11.68 -0.47
CA LEU A 82 -7.12 11.02 -1.30
C LEU A 82 -5.72 10.93 -0.68
N HIS A 83 -5.33 11.91 0.13
CA HIS A 83 -4.01 11.97 0.79
C HIS A 83 -4.14 11.92 2.32
N TYR A 84 -5.03 11.07 2.83
CA TYR A 84 -5.13 10.80 4.26
C TYR A 84 -3.86 10.10 4.80
N GLY A 85 -3.60 10.18 6.11
CA GLY A 85 -2.41 9.59 6.75
C GLY A 85 -1.23 10.55 6.92
N HIS A 86 -1.31 11.79 6.41
CA HIS A 86 -0.27 12.80 6.63
C HIS A 86 -0.25 13.33 8.07
N ALA A 87 0.76 14.13 8.44
CA ALA A 87 0.94 14.63 9.81
C ALA A 87 -0.30 15.33 10.42
N ALA A 88 -1.06 16.10 9.64
CA ALA A 88 -2.30 16.75 10.11
C ALA A 88 -3.54 15.83 10.15
N ALA A 89 -3.43 14.58 9.70
CA ALA A 89 -4.50 13.57 9.66
C ALA A 89 -3.89 12.16 9.79
N PRO A 90 -3.29 11.82 10.95
CA PRO A 90 -2.27 10.78 11.08
C PRO A 90 -2.84 9.37 11.33
N ASN A 91 -3.86 8.95 10.57
CA ASN A 91 -4.52 7.64 10.75
C ASN A 91 -5.02 7.42 12.20
N ASP A 92 -5.67 8.42 12.79
CA ASP A 92 -6.06 8.43 14.20
C ASP A 92 -7.55 8.12 14.45
N ARG A 93 -8.36 7.94 13.39
CA ARG A 93 -9.76 7.58 13.59
C ARG A 93 -9.90 6.14 14.06
N GLN A 94 -11.02 5.92 14.73
CA GLN A 94 -11.44 4.60 15.15
C GLN A 94 -12.41 4.04 14.12
N GLN A 95 -12.10 2.84 13.66
CA GLN A 95 -12.87 2.09 12.69
C GLN A 95 -14.24 1.72 13.26
N GLN A 96 -15.32 2.17 12.61
CA GLN A 96 -16.70 1.91 13.01
C GLN A 96 -17.34 0.74 12.23
N GLU A 97 -16.75 0.36 11.11
CA GLU A 97 -17.20 -0.73 10.22
C GLU A 97 -16.00 -1.56 9.76
N ILE A 98 -16.19 -2.79 9.26
CA ILE A 98 -15.08 -3.66 8.84
C ILE A 98 -14.40 -3.16 7.54
N SER A 99 -14.95 -2.13 6.89
CA SER A 99 -14.38 -1.50 5.69
C SER A 99 -13.18 -0.60 6.04
N CYS A 100 -11.98 -0.98 5.58
CA CYS A 100 -10.79 -0.13 5.64
C CYS A 100 -10.09 -0.11 4.28
N THR A 101 -9.80 1.08 3.76
CA THR A 101 -8.96 1.25 2.57
C THR A 101 -7.53 1.48 3.02
N CYS A 102 -6.65 0.51 2.75
CA CYS A 102 -5.21 0.64 2.98
C CYS A 102 -4.50 0.79 1.63
N ASN A 103 -3.77 1.88 1.42
CA ASN A 103 -2.93 2.08 0.25
C ASN A 103 -1.49 2.38 0.68
N SER A 104 -0.57 1.53 0.28
CA SER A 104 0.87 1.66 0.51
C SER A 104 1.65 0.75 -0.45
N LEU A 105 2.88 1.14 -0.82
CA LEU A 105 3.83 0.24 -1.47
C LEU A 105 5.10 0.16 -0.64
N SER A 106 5.68 -1.03 -0.53
CA SER A 106 7.02 -1.17 0.04
C SER A 106 8.09 -0.65 -0.93
N LYS A 107 9.06 0.14 -0.45
CA LYS A 107 10.18 0.65 -1.25
C LYS A 107 11.39 -0.26 -1.11
N LEU A 108 11.85 -0.81 -2.24
CA LEU A 108 13.17 -1.45 -2.34
C LEU A 108 14.20 -0.41 -2.79
N SER A 109 15.40 -0.44 -2.19
CA SER A 109 16.48 0.50 -2.52
C SER A 109 16.81 0.42 -4.02
N GLY A 110 16.59 1.51 -4.75
CA GLY A 110 16.89 1.63 -6.18
C GLY A 110 15.72 1.40 -7.14
N ALA A 111 14.57 0.89 -6.69
CA ALA A 111 13.38 0.74 -7.55
C ALA A 111 12.57 2.04 -7.59
N ARG A 112 12.28 2.57 -8.79
CA ARG A 112 11.29 3.64 -8.95
C ARG A 112 9.89 3.03 -8.69
N ILE A 113 9.18 3.62 -7.73
CA ILE A 113 7.89 3.18 -7.18
C ILE A 113 6.85 3.05 -8.30
N VAL A 114 6.18 1.89 -8.39
CA VAL A 114 4.98 1.71 -9.21
C VAL A 114 3.76 1.84 -8.29
N PRO A 115 2.77 2.69 -8.59
CA PRO A 115 1.58 2.81 -7.75
C PRO A 115 0.72 1.54 -7.81
N CYS A 116 0.50 0.88 -6.67
CA CYS A 116 -0.44 -0.25 -6.52
C CYS A 116 -1.91 0.21 -6.39
N GLN A 117 -2.24 1.45 -6.81
CA GLN A 117 -3.60 1.99 -6.68
C GLN A 117 -4.68 1.10 -7.32
N GLN A 118 -4.36 0.36 -8.38
CA GLN A 118 -5.33 -0.47 -9.10
C GLN A 118 -5.49 -1.89 -8.53
N TYR A 119 -4.47 -2.42 -7.84
CA TYR A 119 -4.49 -3.81 -7.33
C TYR A 119 -5.27 -3.95 -6.02
N SER A 120 -5.21 -2.92 -5.15
CA SER A 120 -5.94 -2.86 -3.87
C SER A 120 -7.45 -3.08 -4.03
N LEU A 121 -8.08 -2.52 -5.07
CA LEU A 121 -9.53 -2.69 -5.33
C LEU A 121 -9.93 -4.11 -5.71
N ASN A 122 -9.10 -4.86 -6.44
CA ASN A 122 -9.43 -6.22 -6.85
C ASN A 122 -9.22 -7.22 -5.70
N VAL A 123 -8.20 -7.01 -4.86
CA VAL A 123 -7.98 -7.80 -3.65
C VAL A 123 -9.09 -7.52 -2.62
N GLN A 124 -9.47 -6.25 -2.43
CA GLN A 124 -10.60 -5.87 -1.58
C GLN A 124 -11.90 -6.52 -2.06
N LYS A 125 -12.23 -6.43 -3.36
CA LYS A 125 -13.44 -7.05 -3.94
C LYS A 125 -13.45 -8.57 -3.80
N GLU A 126 -12.32 -9.24 -3.99
CA GLU A 126 -12.22 -10.70 -3.85
C GLU A 126 -12.35 -11.14 -2.38
N ILE A 127 -11.88 -10.33 -1.43
CA ILE A 127 -12.01 -10.60 0.00
C ILE A 127 -13.41 -10.27 0.52
N ASP A 128 -14.01 -9.15 0.11
CA ASP A 128 -15.41 -8.80 0.40
C ASP A 128 -16.35 -9.91 -0.08
N ARG A 129 -16.07 -10.50 -1.25
CA ARG A 129 -16.79 -11.66 -1.78
C ARG A 129 -16.68 -12.90 -0.87
N ARG A 130 -15.51 -13.15 -0.29
CA ARG A 130 -15.23 -14.29 0.62
C ARG A 130 -15.76 -14.07 2.05
N LEU A 131 -15.88 -12.82 2.49
CA LEU A 131 -16.48 -12.46 3.78
C LEU A 131 -18.01 -12.42 3.71
N SER A 132 -18.61 -12.10 2.56
CA SER A 132 -20.05 -12.15 2.31
C SER A 132 -20.63 -13.58 2.19
N THR A 133 -19.79 -14.61 2.08
CA THR A 133 -20.21 -16.02 1.93
C THR A 133 -20.18 -16.83 3.25
N LYS A 134 -19.99 -16.16 4.39
CA LYS A 134 -20.13 -16.74 5.74
C LYS A 134 -21.21 -16.00 6.51
#